data_AF-A0A3E0KAS9-F1
#
_entry.id   AF-A0A3E0KAS9-F1
#
_cell.length_a   1.000
_cell.length_b   1.000
_cell.length_c   1.000
_cell.angle_alpha   90.00
_cell.angle_beta   90.00
_cell.angle_gamma   90.00
#
_symmetry.space_group_name_H-M   'P 1'
#
loop_
_entity.id
_entity.type
_entity.pdbx_description
1 polymer ?
#
loop_
_entity_poly.entity_id
_entity_poly.type
_entity_poly.pdbx_seq_one_letter_code
_entity_poly.pdbx_strand_id
1 'polypeptide(L)'
;ETQRSWRWQTETDFPDQYFALLMDPADLRLARLALPDAVWSTHGEELSRWVEDPDTAAVVAYLGEAPTGGYGISIRQVRVDRGFRPVVTVVVDRRSPGPGEFVTMVVTYPVDMVPIPQDGLPQGTFTVRFVDGQGRVLSEQRVAAPLQDAPSRKSRSRTPESSANQGEPEGVLRVTGYGEVTIAPDRATVTFTAVGRGDTAPAAQQEMNVQLNSVLRALEAFGLPEGAVRTRQFTLNPRYRYDSGQSSIIGYEARTQLEVRLDQLERLGELVQTLVDNGITEVSRIEYSLQDVRAAQAAALREAADDARWRAETLAEALGQRIVGIAEIYDQSQGTAQPVPLTAMRAAFTAEGASAPEFPPDQLTVRAQVLVVFQTARK
;
A
#
# COMPACT_ATOMS: atom_id res chain seq x y z
N GLU A 1 -27.54 28.10 10.44
CA GLU A 1 -28.12 26.75 10.40
C GLU A 1 -28.32 26.32 8.97
N THR A 2 -27.48 25.43 8.49
CA THR A 2 -27.74 24.62 7.29
C THR A 2 -27.08 23.29 7.57
N GLN A 3 -27.88 22.33 8.05
CA GLN A 3 -27.52 20.92 8.10
C GLN A 3 -27.07 20.50 6.71
N ARG A 4 -25.76 20.32 6.52
CA ARG A 4 -25.25 19.45 5.46
C ARG A 4 -25.41 18.02 5.96
N SER A 5 -26.64 17.54 5.89
CA SER A 5 -26.99 16.14 6.03
C SER A 5 -26.22 15.34 4.99
N TRP A 6 -25.41 14.40 5.48
CA TRP A 6 -24.89 13.20 4.83
C TRP A 6 -25.57 12.90 3.49
N ARG A 7 -24.98 13.38 2.40
CA ARG A 7 -25.27 12.82 1.10
C ARG A 7 -24.48 11.52 1.01
N TRP A 8 -25.20 10.42 1.11
CA TRP A 8 -24.90 9.16 0.46
C TRP A 8 -24.11 9.42 -0.82
N GLN A 9 -22.93 8.79 -0.99
CA GLN A 9 -22.30 8.74 -2.30
C GLN A 9 -23.24 7.97 -3.23
N THR A 10 -24.12 8.72 -3.90
CA THR A 10 -25.04 8.20 -4.91
C THR A 10 -24.23 7.84 -6.14
N GLU A 11 -23.96 6.53 -6.29
CA GLU A 11 -23.85 5.77 -7.54
C GLU A 11 -22.92 6.23 -8.68
N THR A 12 -22.15 7.31 -8.55
CA THR A 12 -21.48 7.87 -9.74
C THR A 12 -20.03 8.30 -9.58
N ASP A 13 -19.52 8.54 -8.37
CA ASP A 13 -18.18 9.13 -8.23
C ASP A 13 -17.25 8.25 -7.41
N PHE A 14 -16.89 7.08 -7.96
CA PHE A 14 -15.61 6.46 -7.60
C PHE A 14 -14.57 7.01 -8.58
N PRO A 15 -13.70 7.95 -8.16
CA PRO A 15 -12.80 8.67 -9.07
C PRO A 15 -11.78 7.77 -9.77
N ASP A 16 -11.50 6.60 -9.20
CA ASP A 16 -10.46 5.66 -9.65
C ASP A 16 -11.03 4.41 -10.34
N GLN A 17 -12.23 4.50 -10.94
CA GLN A 17 -12.78 3.39 -11.73
C GLN A 17 -11.86 3.04 -12.89
N TYR A 18 -11.66 1.74 -13.09
CA TYR A 18 -10.87 1.23 -14.22
C TYR A 18 -11.63 0.15 -14.96
N PHE A 19 -11.84 0.38 -16.25
CA PHE A 19 -12.50 -0.57 -17.15
C PHE A 19 -11.60 -0.77 -18.37
N ALA A 20 -11.20 -2.01 -18.63
CA ALA A 20 -10.30 -2.30 -19.73
C ALA A 20 -10.53 -3.69 -20.32
N LEU A 21 -10.19 -3.81 -21.60
CA LEU A 21 -9.95 -5.08 -22.28
C LEU A 21 -8.45 -5.18 -22.50
N LEU A 22 -7.81 -6.19 -21.90
CA LEU A 22 -6.38 -6.45 -22.02
C LEU A 22 -6.17 -7.58 -23.03
N MET A 23 -5.41 -7.32 -24.08
CA MET A 23 -5.19 -8.28 -25.18
C MET A 23 -3.71 -8.63 -25.38
N ASP A 24 -2.80 -7.83 -24.82
CA ASP A 24 -1.37 -8.05 -24.96
C ASP A 24 -0.54 -7.57 -23.73
N PRO A 25 0.75 -7.92 -23.67
CA PRO A 25 1.62 -7.49 -22.55
C PRO A 25 1.84 -5.97 -22.44
N ALA A 26 1.49 -5.16 -23.43
CA ALA A 26 1.47 -3.69 -23.28
C ALA A 26 0.25 -3.24 -22.49
N ASP A 27 -0.93 -3.82 -22.76
CA ASP A 27 -2.14 -3.58 -21.97
C ASP A 27 -1.95 -3.99 -20.50
N LEU A 28 -1.26 -5.11 -20.25
CA LEU A 28 -0.93 -5.57 -18.89
C LEU A 28 -0.05 -4.55 -18.14
N ARG A 29 0.91 -3.92 -18.83
CA ARG A 29 1.74 -2.86 -18.25
C ARG A 29 0.93 -1.61 -17.91
N LEU A 30 -0.04 -1.24 -18.75
CA LEU A 30 -0.94 -0.12 -18.48
C LEU A 30 -1.86 -0.43 -17.29
N ALA A 31 -2.39 -1.65 -17.21
CA ALA A 31 -3.17 -2.10 -16.06
C ALA A 31 -2.34 -2.07 -14.76
N ARG A 32 -1.02 -2.37 -14.82
CA ARG A 32 -0.13 -2.32 -13.65
C ARG A 32 0.02 -0.91 -13.07
N LEU A 33 -0.12 0.11 -13.91
CA LEU A 33 -0.08 1.52 -13.50
C LEU A 33 -1.44 2.01 -13.00
N ALA A 34 -2.54 1.42 -13.47
CA ALA A 34 -3.90 1.90 -13.20
C ALA A 34 -4.58 1.22 -12.00
N LEU A 35 -4.22 -0.04 -11.70
CA LEU A 35 -4.81 -0.81 -10.60
C LEU A 35 -3.92 -0.73 -9.34
N PRO A 36 -4.52 -0.64 -8.13
CA PRO A 36 -3.77 -0.56 -6.88
C PRO A 36 -3.05 -1.86 -6.54
N ASP A 37 -2.00 -1.79 -5.73
CA ASP A 37 -1.17 -2.95 -5.36
C ASP A 37 -1.98 -4.07 -4.68
N ALA A 38 -3.04 -3.72 -3.94
CA ALA A 38 -3.94 -4.71 -3.35
C ALA A 38 -4.58 -5.62 -4.41
N VAL A 39 -5.05 -5.05 -5.53
CA VAL A 39 -5.62 -5.83 -6.65
C VAL A 39 -4.56 -6.73 -7.28
N TRP A 40 -3.34 -6.23 -7.44
CA TRP A 40 -2.23 -7.03 -7.99
C TRP A 40 -1.78 -8.16 -7.08
N SER A 41 -1.77 -7.93 -5.76
CA SER A 41 -1.42 -8.95 -4.79
C SER A 41 -2.37 -10.15 -4.80
N THR A 42 -3.65 -9.92 -5.15
CA THR A 42 -4.69 -10.96 -5.17
C THR A 42 -4.90 -11.57 -6.56
N HIS A 43 -4.91 -10.75 -7.62
CA HIS A 43 -5.32 -11.19 -8.97
C HIS A 43 -4.20 -11.11 -10.01
N GLY A 44 -3.03 -10.56 -9.67
CA GLY A 44 -1.98 -10.23 -10.62
C GLY A 44 -1.38 -11.43 -11.35
N GLU A 45 -1.16 -12.54 -10.65
CA GLU A 45 -0.64 -13.78 -11.24
C GLU A 45 -1.61 -14.36 -12.27
N GLU A 46 -2.90 -14.44 -11.92
CA GLU A 46 -3.94 -14.97 -12.81
C GLU A 46 -4.15 -14.07 -14.04
N LEU A 47 -4.22 -12.75 -13.83
CA LEU A 47 -4.36 -11.78 -14.91
C LEU A 47 -3.16 -11.81 -15.87
N SER A 48 -1.94 -11.94 -15.34
CA SER A 48 -0.73 -12.08 -16.16
C SER A 48 -0.77 -13.36 -17.00
N ARG A 49 -1.15 -14.48 -16.36
CA ARG A 49 -1.29 -15.77 -17.05
C ARG A 49 -2.30 -15.73 -18.19
N TRP A 50 -3.42 -15.02 -18.03
CA TRP A 50 -4.41 -14.87 -19.10
C TRP A 50 -3.90 -14.03 -20.26
N VAL A 51 -3.23 -12.90 -19.99
CA VAL A 51 -2.79 -11.98 -21.04
C VAL A 51 -1.50 -12.46 -21.74
N GLU A 52 -0.72 -13.33 -21.11
CA GLU A 52 0.43 -14.00 -21.74
C GLU A 52 0.02 -15.13 -22.69
N ASP A 53 -1.19 -15.67 -22.55
CA ASP A 53 -1.75 -16.67 -23.47
C ASP A 53 -2.30 -15.99 -24.74
N PRO A 54 -1.75 -16.28 -25.93
CA PRO A 54 -2.13 -15.61 -27.18
C PRO A 54 -3.56 -15.90 -27.65
N ASP A 55 -4.26 -16.84 -27.01
CA ASP A 55 -5.66 -17.17 -27.31
C ASP A 55 -6.65 -16.54 -26.31
N THR A 56 -6.15 -15.85 -25.28
CA THR A 56 -6.97 -15.32 -24.18
C THR A 56 -6.79 -13.80 -24.03
N ALA A 57 -7.91 -13.08 -24.00
CA ALA A 57 -7.96 -11.69 -23.56
C ALA A 57 -8.63 -11.59 -22.18
N ALA A 58 -8.35 -10.54 -21.42
CA ALA A 58 -8.94 -10.34 -20.09
C ALA A 58 -9.81 -9.08 -20.06
N VAL A 59 -11.05 -9.21 -19.60
CA VAL A 59 -11.91 -8.07 -19.29
C VAL A 59 -11.77 -7.75 -17.82
N VAL A 60 -11.45 -6.49 -17.50
CA VAL A 60 -11.29 -6.00 -16.14
C VAL A 60 -12.32 -4.93 -15.85
N ALA A 61 -13.08 -5.10 -14.77
CA ALA A 61 -14.00 -4.10 -14.24
C ALA A 61 -13.64 -3.84 -12.77
N TYR A 62 -13.08 -2.66 -12.50
CA TYR A 62 -12.70 -2.21 -11.17
C TYR A 62 -13.55 -1.01 -10.75
N LEU A 63 -14.18 -1.12 -9.59
CA LEU A 63 -15.12 -0.10 -9.08
C LEU A 63 -14.42 1.14 -8.52
N GLY A 64 -13.12 1.10 -8.23
CA GLY A 64 -12.45 2.10 -7.42
C GLY A 64 -12.40 1.71 -5.94
N GLU A 65 -11.75 2.52 -5.11
CA GLU A 65 -11.72 2.32 -3.67
C GLU A 65 -13.13 2.43 -3.08
N ALA A 66 -13.57 1.40 -2.36
CA ALA A 66 -14.91 1.36 -1.78
C ALA A 66 -14.86 0.95 -0.30
N PRO A 67 -15.67 1.58 0.57
CA PRO A 67 -15.81 1.14 1.96
C PRO A 67 -16.26 -0.35 2.07
N THR A 68 -15.77 -1.12 3.04
CA THR A 68 -16.20 -2.51 3.26
C THR A 68 -17.64 -2.50 3.72
N GLY A 69 -18.54 -3.14 2.96
CA GLY A 69 -19.96 -3.15 3.33
C GLY A 69 -20.93 -3.55 2.25
N GLY A 70 -20.51 -4.39 1.30
CA GLY A 70 -21.40 -4.84 0.22
C GLY A 70 -21.28 -4.08 -1.09
N TYR A 71 -20.33 -3.15 -1.21
CA TYR A 71 -19.89 -2.65 -2.51
C TYR A 71 -19.27 -3.78 -3.32
N GLY A 72 -19.67 -3.90 -4.57
CA GLY A 72 -19.24 -4.97 -5.45
C GLY A 72 -19.38 -4.57 -6.90
N ILE A 73 -18.59 -5.21 -7.74
CA ILE A 73 -18.70 -5.08 -9.19
C ILE A 73 -18.66 -6.49 -9.77
N SER A 74 -19.48 -6.76 -10.77
CA SER A 74 -19.47 -8.05 -11.47
C SER A 74 -19.72 -7.89 -12.96
N ILE A 75 -18.93 -8.59 -13.76
CA ILE A 75 -19.08 -8.66 -15.21
C ILE A 75 -20.17 -9.71 -15.49
N ARG A 76 -21.37 -9.24 -15.84
CA ARG A 76 -22.51 -10.14 -16.12
C ARG A 76 -22.41 -10.77 -17.50
N GLN A 77 -21.96 -10.00 -18.47
CA GLN A 77 -21.96 -10.45 -19.86
C GLN A 77 -20.98 -9.67 -20.73
N VAL A 78 -20.32 -10.36 -21.65
CA VAL A 78 -19.58 -9.76 -22.77
C VAL A 78 -20.30 -10.11 -24.07
N ARG A 79 -20.66 -9.12 -24.87
CA ARG A 79 -21.33 -9.28 -26.17
C ARG A 79 -20.48 -8.67 -27.27
N VAL A 80 -20.34 -9.38 -28.39
CA VAL A 80 -19.62 -8.88 -29.56
C VAL A 80 -20.61 -8.62 -30.68
N ASP A 81 -20.80 -7.35 -31.05
CA ASP A 81 -21.51 -6.95 -32.26
C ASP A 81 -20.48 -6.78 -33.39
N ARG A 82 -20.67 -7.56 -34.47
CA ARG A 82 -19.77 -7.61 -35.65
C ARG A 82 -20.32 -6.80 -36.83
N GLY A 83 -21.20 -5.83 -36.58
CA GLY A 83 -21.67 -4.90 -37.60
C GLY A 83 -20.56 -4.06 -38.25
N PHE A 84 -20.93 -3.16 -39.16
CA PHE A 84 -20.00 -2.30 -39.90
C PHE A 84 -19.04 -1.49 -38.99
N ARG A 85 -19.45 -1.19 -37.76
CA ARG A 85 -18.59 -0.68 -36.69
C ARG A 85 -18.67 -1.66 -35.53
N PRO A 86 -17.70 -2.56 -35.39
CA PRO A 86 -17.77 -3.59 -34.36
C PRO A 86 -17.70 -3.00 -32.95
N VAL A 87 -18.53 -3.52 -32.05
CA VAL A 87 -18.61 -3.09 -30.65
C VAL A 87 -18.62 -4.30 -29.72
N VAL A 88 -17.68 -4.34 -28.79
CA VAL A 88 -17.66 -5.27 -27.67
C VAL A 88 -18.35 -4.58 -26.50
N THR A 89 -19.54 -5.03 -26.12
CA THR A 89 -20.31 -4.49 -25.00
C THR A 89 -20.12 -5.38 -23.77
N VAL A 90 -19.58 -4.82 -22.70
CA VAL A 90 -19.43 -5.45 -21.39
C VAL A 90 -20.50 -4.91 -20.47
N VAL A 91 -21.40 -5.78 -20.01
CA VAL A 91 -22.44 -5.44 -19.02
C VAL A 91 -21.88 -5.69 -17.63
N VAL A 92 -21.85 -4.64 -16.83
CA VAL A 92 -21.31 -4.65 -15.48
C VAL A 92 -22.42 -4.30 -14.48
N ASP A 93 -22.57 -5.13 -13.47
CA ASP A 93 -23.40 -4.81 -12.33
C ASP A 93 -22.55 -4.19 -11.24
N ARG A 94 -23.01 -3.04 -10.75
CA ARG A 94 -22.47 -2.43 -9.54
C ARG A 94 -23.46 -2.70 -8.42
N ARG A 95 -22.98 -3.30 -7.34
CA ARG A 95 -23.73 -3.41 -6.10
C ARG A 95 -23.31 -2.27 -5.19
N SER A 96 -24.29 -1.54 -4.70
CA SER A 96 -24.14 -0.65 -3.56
C SER A 96 -24.95 -1.21 -2.39
N PRO A 97 -24.51 -0.99 -1.14
CA PRO A 97 -25.27 -1.40 0.02
C PRO A 97 -26.65 -0.76 0.04
N GLY A 98 -27.66 -1.57 0.33
CA GLY A 98 -29.05 -1.12 0.50
C GLY A 98 -29.29 -0.42 1.84
N PRO A 99 -30.47 0.22 2.02
CA PRO A 99 -30.86 0.80 3.31
C PRO A 99 -30.82 -0.25 4.43
N GLY A 100 -29.95 -0.06 5.42
CA GLY A 100 -29.76 -1.00 6.54
C GLY A 100 -28.66 -2.05 6.33
N GLU A 101 -28.04 -2.13 5.15
CA GLU A 101 -26.81 -2.90 4.95
C GLU A 101 -25.62 -2.11 5.52
N PHE A 102 -24.82 -2.75 6.37
CA PHE A 102 -23.75 -2.09 7.12
C PHE A 102 -22.54 -1.81 6.25
N VAL A 103 -22.04 -0.58 6.35
CA VAL A 103 -20.80 -0.12 5.70
C VAL A 103 -19.83 0.34 6.77
N THR A 104 -18.57 -0.06 6.64
CA THR A 104 -17.45 0.31 7.52
C THR A 104 -16.43 1.14 6.74
N MET A 105 -15.59 1.90 7.42
CA MET A 105 -14.55 2.75 6.80
C MET A 105 -13.27 1.99 6.39
N VAL A 106 -13.30 0.64 6.32
CA VAL A 106 -12.20 -0.14 5.76
C VAL A 106 -12.22 0.04 4.23
N VAL A 107 -11.11 0.38 3.60
CA VAL A 107 -11.04 0.48 2.14
C VAL A 107 -10.92 -0.92 1.53
N THR A 108 -11.77 -1.22 0.56
CA THR A 108 -11.73 -2.41 -0.29
C THR A 108 -11.53 -2.01 -1.74
N TYR A 109 -11.17 -2.99 -2.56
CA TYR A 109 -10.90 -2.78 -3.98
C TYR A 109 -11.77 -3.73 -4.81
N PRO A 110 -13.09 -3.48 -4.92
CA PRO A 110 -13.99 -4.37 -5.65
C PRO A 110 -13.59 -4.44 -7.11
N VAL A 111 -13.21 -5.63 -7.56
CA VAL A 111 -12.80 -5.91 -8.93
C VAL A 111 -13.41 -7.23 -9.38
N ASP A 112 -13.79 -7.30 -10.64
CA ASP A 112 -14.12 -8.54 -11.32
C ASP A 112 -13.33 -8.62 -12.62
N MET A 113 -12.86 -9.83 -12.92
CA MET A 113 -12.00 -10.11 -14.07
C MET A 113 -12.44 -11.41 -14.72
N VAL A 114 -12.67 -11.37 -16.03
CA VAL A 114 -13.15 -12.53 -16.77
C VAL A 114 -12.27 -12.75 -18.00
N PRO A 115 -11.72 -13.96 -18.21
CA PRO A 115 -11.03 -14.30 -19.45
C PRO A 115 -12.04 -14.51 -20.57
N ILE A 116 -11.73 -14.02 -21.75
CA ILE A 116 -12.52 -14.21 -22.97
C ILE A 116 -11.64 -14.71 -24.12
N PRO A 117 -12.17 -15.55 -25.03
CA PRO A 117 -11.42 -15.99 -26.19
C PRO A 117 -11.04 -14.82 -27.11
N GLN A 118 -9.76 -14.70 -27.43
CA GLN A 118 -9.23 -13.62 -28.26
C GLN A 118 -9.68 -13.74 -29.73
N ASP A 119 -9.91 -14.97 -30.22
CA ASP A 119 -10.50 -15.27 -31.53
C ASP A 119 -11.99 -14.85 -31.64
N GLY A 120 -12.65 -14.67 -30.49
CA GLY A 120 -14.01 -14.16 -30.39
C GLY A 120 -14.13 -12.66 -30.70
N LEU A 121 -13.02 -11.91 -30.60
CA LEU A 121 -12.99 -10.45 -30.74
C LEU A 121 -12.95 -9.99 -32.22
N PRO A 122 -13.41 -8.75 -32.51
CA PRO A 122 -13.32 -8.19 -33.85
C PRO A 122 -11.88 -7.95 -34.29
N GLN A 123 -11.57 -8.21 -35.56
CA GLN A 123 -10.27 -7.86 -36.13
C GLN A 123 -10.18 -6.36 -36.46
N GLY A 124 -8.97 -5.78 -36.36
CA GLY A 124 -8.74 -4.37 -36.62
C GLY A 124 -9.23 -3.47 -35.50
N THR A 125 -9.73 -2.27 -35.83
CA THR A 125 -10.18 -1.30 -34.82
C THR A 125 -11.66 -1.46 -34.49
N PHE A 126 -11.97 -1.64 -33.21
CA PHE A 126 -13.32 -1.77 -32.70
C PHE A 126 -13.53 -0.93 -31.43
N THR A 127 -14.77 -0.83 -30.97
CA THR A 127 -15.11 -0.10 -29.74
C THR A 127 -15.35 -1.10 -28.61
N VAL A 128 -14.79 -0.85 -27.43
CA VAL A 128 -15.14 -1.55 -26.20
C VAL A 128 -16.00 -0.60 -25.37
N ARG A 129 -17.19 -1.05 -24.99
CA ARG A 129 -18.15 -0.26 -24.24
C ARG A 129 -18.57 -1.01 -22.98
N PHE A 130 -18.32 -0.41 -21.83
CA PHE A 130 -18.83 -0.88 -20.55
C PHE A 130 -20.15 -0.18 -20.26
N VAL A 131 -21.19 -0.95 -19.92
CA VAL A 131 -22.52 -0.45 -19.58
C VAL A 131 -22.98 -1.02 -18.25
N ASP A 132 -23.82 -0.28 -17.53
CA ASP A 132 -24.51 -0.84 -16.37
C ASP A 132 -25.70 -1.73 -16.77
N GLY A 133 -26.32 -2.40 -15.79
CA GLY A 133 -27.49 -3.25 -16.01
C GLY A 133 -28.72 -2.56 -16.63
N GLN A 134 -28.75 -1.23 -16.68
CA GLN A 134 -29.78 -0.43 -17.35
C GLN A 134 -29.34 0.03 -18.75
N GLY A 135 -28.13 -0.31 -19.18
CA GLY A 135 -27.56 0.04 -20.49
C GLY A 135 -26.91 1.43 -20.54
N ARG A 136 -26.74 2.12 -19.40
CA ARG A 136 -26.02 3.40 -19.35
C ARG A 136 -24.53 3.16 -19.51
N VAL A 137 -23.88 3.93 -20.37
CA VAL A 137 -22.44 3.83 -20.65
C VAL A 137 -21.64 4.29 -19.44
N LEU A 138 -20.73 3.43 -18.98
CA LEU A 138 -19.77 3.68 -17.91
C LEU A 138 -18.40 4.08 -18.47
N SER A 139 -17.96 3.40 -19.53
CA SER A 139 -16.69 3.65 -20.22
C SER A 139 -16.82 3.25 -21.68
N GLU A 140 -16.22 4.02 -22.57
CA GLU A 140 -16.16 3.71 -23.99
C GLU A 140 -14.76 4.02 -24.52
N GLN A 141 -14.11 3.02 -25.12
CA GLN A 141 -12.75 3.11 -25.60
C GLN A 141 -12.64 2.51 -26.99
N ARG A 142 -11.80 3.13 -27.83
CA ARG A 142 -11.50 2.61 -29.16
C ARG A 142 -10.20 1.84 -29.10
N VAL A 143 -10.27 0.56 -29.47
CA VAL A 143 -9.20 -0.42 -29.28
C VAL A 143 -8.83 -1.02 -30.64
N ALA A 144 -7.54 -1.31 -30.84
CA ALA A 144 -7.05 -2.01 -32.03
C ALA A 144 -6.60 -3.42 -31.63
N ALA A 145 -7.26 -4.45 -32.17
CA ALA A 145 -6.78 -5.83 -32.00
C ALA A 145 -5.41 -6.00 -32.66
N PRO A 146 -4.48 -6.75 -32.04
CA PRO A 146 -3.26 -7.19 -32.70
C PRO A 146 -3.59 -7.89 -34.02
N LEU A 147 -2.90 -7.53 -35.10
CA LEU A 147 -2.98 -8.26 -36.36
C LEU A 147 -2.39 -9.65 -36.13
N GLN A 148 -3.20 -10.71 -36.18
CA GLN A 148 -2.70 -12.08 -36.15
C GLN A 148 -2.01 -12.38 -37.49
N ASP A 149 -0.68 -12.27 -37.54
CA ASP A 149 0.14 -12.71 -38.66
C ASP A 149 0.99 -13.94 -38.29
N ALA A 150 0.93 -14.92 -39.19
CA ALA A 150 1.59 -16.22 -39.38
C ALA A 150 3.06 -16.41 -38.84
N PRO A 151 3.57 -17.66 -38.75
CA PRO A 151 4.55 -18.07 -37.75
C PRO A 151 5.97 -17.48 -37.93
N SER A 152 6.51 -17.10 -36.78
CA SER A 152 7.88 -16.76 -36.37
C SER A 152 9.02 -17.20 -37.31
N ARG A 153 9.71 -16.23 -37.92
CA ARG A 153 11.04 -16.41 -38.51
C ARG A 153 12.10 -16.18 -37.44
N LYS A 154 12.80 -17.25 -37.04
CA LYS A 154 13.90 -17.26 -36.06
C LYS A 154 14.93 -16.16 -36.35
N SER A 155 15.10 -15.24 -35.41
CA SER A 155 16.20 -14.28 -35.41
C SER A 155 17.51 -15.00 -35.07
N ARG A 156 18.51 -14.91 -35.95
CA ARG A 156 19.87 -15.37 -35.70
C ARG A 156 20.56 -14.34 -34.82
N SER A 157 21.05 -14.78 -33.67
CA SER A 157 21.97 -14.04 -32.82
C SER A 157 23.26 -13.71 -33.60
N ARG A 158 23.57 -12.42 -33.74
CA ARG A 158 24.95 -11.94 -33.96
C ARG A 158 25.50 -11.51 -32.60
N THR A 159 26.56 -12.19 -32.18
CA THR A 159 27.44 -11.78 -31.07
C THR A 159 28.03 -10.39 -31.37
N PRO A 160 28.10 -9.45 -30.42
CA PRO A 160 28.95 -8.29 -30.56
C PRO A 160 30.38 -8.63 -30.12
N GLU A 161 31.34 -8.36 -31.00
CA GLU A 161 32.77 -8.33 -30.70
C GLU A 161 33.09 -7.24 -29.68
N SER A 162 33.83 -7.62 -28.65
CA SER A 162 34.43 -6.76 -27.64
C SER A 162 35.52 -5.89 -28.26
N SER A 163 35.37 -4.56 -28.17
CA SER A 163 36.46 -3.62 -28.40
C SER A 163 37.15 -3.33 -27.07
N ALA A 164 38.35 -3.87 -26.90
CA ALA A 164 39.23 -3.57 -25.78
C ALA A 164 39.82 -2.16 -25.94
N ASN A 165 39.60 -1.28 -24.97
CA ASN A 165 40.40 -0.08 -24.79
C ASN A 165 41.44 -0.36 -23.69
N GLN A 166 42.72 -0.30 -24.04
CA GLN A 166 43.85 -0.49 -23.13
C GLN A 166 44.15 0.85 -22.42
N GLY A 167 43.61 1.02 -21.21
CA GLY A 167 44.21 1.87 -20.17
C GLY A 167 44.99 0.98 -19.21
N GLU A 168 45.99 1.52 -18.50
CA GLU A 168 46.69 0.84 -17.40
C GLU A 168 45.68 0.10 -16.49
N PRO A 169 46.04 -1.03 -15.83
CA PRO A 169 45.10 -1.72 -14.96
C PRO A 169 44.69 -0.78 -13.83
N GLU A 170 43.53 -0.14 -13.98
CA GLU A 170 42.90 0.66 -12.94
C GLU A 170 42.64 -0.27 -11.76
N GLY A 171 43.34 -0.03 -10.66
CA GLY A 171 43.05 -0.73 -9.42
C GLY A 171 41.66 -0.31 -8.96
N VAL A 172 40.86 -1.23 -8.45
CA VAL A 172 39.56 -0.91 -7.86
C VAL A 172 39.63 -1.02 -6.35
N LEU A 173 39.10 -0.02 -5.66
CA LEU A 173 38.96 0.00 -4.21
C LEU A 173 37.48 0.01 -3.86
N ARG A 174 37.01 -1.07 -3.23
CA ARG A 174 35.62 -1.23 -2.80
C ARG A 174 35.51 -0.93 -1.31
N VAL A 175 34.68 0.04 -0.96
CA VAL A 175 34.48 0.48 0.43
C VAL A 175 33.01 0.62 0.72
N THR A 176 32.60 0.12 1.88
CA THR A 176 31.27 0.36 2.44
C THR A 176 31.37 1.46 3.50
N GLY A 177 30.59 2.52 3.31
CA GLY A 177 30.39 3.58 4.28
C GLY A 177 29.04 3.46 4.98
N TYR A 178 28.99 3.95 6.22
CA TYR A 178 27.83 3.89 7.10
C TYR A 178 27.49 5.30 7.59
N GLY A 179 26.20 5.60 7.66
CA GLY A 179 25.68 6.86 8.21
C GLY A 179 24.51 6.59 9.13
N GLU A 180 24.41 7.38 10.19
CA GLU A 180 23.39 7.21 11.23
C GLU A 180 22.94 8.56 11.76
N VAL A 181 21.67 8.88 11.52
CA VAL A 181 21.06 10.11 12.02
C VAL A 181 20.00 9.77 13.04
N THR A 182 20.12 10.38 14.22
CA THR A 182 19.11 10.29 15.27
C THR A 182 18.24 11.54 15.24
N ILE A 183 16.92 11.34 15.24
CA ILE A 183 15.93 12.41 15.10
C ILE A 183 14.74 12.14 16.01
N ALA A 184 14.17 13.20 16.58
CA ALA A 184 12.92 13.11 17.33
C ALA A 184 11.76 12.82 16.36
N PRO A 185 10.83 11.91 16.70
CA PRO A 185 9.63 11.70 15.90
C PRO A 185 8.73 12.93 15.94
N ASP A 186 7.92 13.09 14.91
CA ASP A 186 6.93 14.16 14.74
C ASP A 186 5.51 13.62 14.45
N ARG A 187 5.34 12.30 14.61
CA ARG A 187 4.07 11.59 14.40
C ARG A 187 3.95 10.37 15.30
N ALA A 188 2.76 10.15 15.84
CA ALA A 188 2.39 8.93 16.55
C ALA A 188 1.24 8.22 15.82
N THR A 189 1.27 6.89 15.86
CA THR A 189 0.14 6.03 15.48
C THR A 189 -0.29 5.27 16.71
N VAL A 190 -1.54 5.46 17.12
CA VAL A 190 -2.14 4.75 18.26
C VAL A 190 -3.08 3.68 17.71
N THR A 191 -2.80 2.42 18.05
CA THR A 191 -3.67 1.29 17.73
C THR A 191 -4.55 0.96 18.93
N PHE A 192 -5.86 0.92 18.73
CA PHE A 192 -6.83 0.62 19.78
C PHE A 192 -7.94 -0.33 19.27
N THR A 193 -8.65 -0.97 20.20
CA THR A 193 -9.68 -1.96 19.89
C THR A 193 -11.01 -1.61 20.55
N ALA A 194 -12.07 -1.54 19.75
CA ALA A 194 -13.45 -1.56 20.24
C ALA A 194 -13.91 -3.02 20.39
N VAL A 195 -14.55 -3.34 21.51
CA VAL A 195 -14.96 -4.70 21.87
C VAL A 195 -16.41 -4.70 22.32
N GLY A 196 -17.22 -5.58 21.74
CA GLY A 196 -18.59 -5.84 22.16
C GLY A 196 -18.84 -7.32 22.42
N ARG A 197 -19.76 -7.61 23.34
CA ARG A 197 -20.11 -8.95 23.80
C ARG A 197 -21.62 -9.13 23.82
N GLY A 198 -22.07 -10.34 23.53
CA GLY A 198 -23.50 -10.61 23.56
C GLY A 198 -23.81 -12.08 23.49
N ASP A 199 -25.02 -12.44 23.89
CA ASP A 199 -25.50 -13.83 23.84
C ASP A 199 -25.60 -14.35 22.40
N THR A 200 -25.76 -13.42 21.44
CA THR A 200 -25.77 -13.70 20.01
C THR A 200 -24.72 -12.87 19.28
N ALA A 201 -24.27 -13.36 18.12
CA ALA A 201 -23.36 -12.63 17.24
C ALA A 201 -23.85 -11.21 16.88
N PRO A 202 -25.12 -11.00 16.49
CA PRO A 202 -25.65 -9.66 16.22
C PRO A 202 -25.63 -8.75 17.45
N ALA A 203 -25.94 -9.28 18.64
CA ALA A 203 -25.90 -8.49 19.88
C ALA A 203 -24.47 -8.03 20.22
N ALA A 204 -23.48 -8.92 20.09
CA ALA A 204 -22.07 -8.58 20.30
C ALA A 204 -21.59 -7.49 19.33
N GLN A 205 -22.00 -7.58 18.06
CA GLN A 205 -21.68 -6.57 17.06
C GLN A 205 -22.35 -5.23 17.36
N GLN A 206 -23.62 -5.23 17.79
CA GLN A 206 -24.35 -4.02 18.12
C GLN A 206 -23.72 -3.27 19.31
N GLU A 207 -23.32 -3.98 20.37
CA GLU A 207 -22.63 -3.36 21.51
C GLU A 207 -21.30 -2.73 21.08
N MET A 208 -20.49 -3.45 20.31
CA MET A 208 -19.21 -2.95 19.77
C MET A 208 -19.42 -1.68 18.94
N ASN A 209 -20.49 -1.65 18.12
CA ASN A 209 -20.79 -0.50 17.27
C ASN A 209 -21.21 0.75 18.06
N VAL A 210 -21.87 0.59 19.21
CA VAL A 210 -22.20 1.74 20.08
C VAL A 210 -20.92 2.41 20.59
N GLN A 211 -19.98 1.61 21.08
CA GLN A 211 -18.67 2.09 21.53
C GLN A 211 -17.88 2.72 20.37
N LEU A 212 -17.87 2.05 19.20
CA LEU A 212 -17.19 2.52 18.00
C LEU A 212 -17.74 3.89 17.51
N ASN A 213 -19.05 4.06 17.46
CA ASN A 213 -19.67 5.31 17.05
C ASN A 213 -19.45 6.44 18.07
N SER A 214 -19.31 6.11 19.35
CA SER A 214 -18.94 7.10 20.38
C SER A 214 -17.52 7.61 20.15
N VAL A 215 -16.56 6.69 20.04
CA VAL A 215 -15.15 7.07 19.88
C VAL A 215 -14.88 7.78 18.56
N LEU A 216 -15.50 7.37 17.45
CA LEU A 216 -15.31 8.05 16.16
C LEU A 216 -15.78 9.50 16.20
N ARG A 217 -16.94 9.78 16.81
CA ARG A 217 -17.43 11.16 16.99
C ARG A 217 -16.53 11.98 17.92
N ALA A 218 -15.99 11.36 18.96
CA ALA A 218 -15.04 12.04 19.84
C ALA A 218 -13.73 12.37 19.13
N LEU A 219 -13.23 11.46 18.29
CA LEU A 219 -12.04 11.66 17.45
C LEU A 219 -12.24 12.73 16.36
N GLU A 220 -13.45 12.83 15.79
CA GLU A 220 -13.83 13.93 14.90
C GLU A 220 -13.84 15.27 15.65
N ALA A 221 -14.46 15.31 16.84
CA ALA A 221 -14.50 16.50 17.69
C ALA A 221 -13.12 16.92 18.21
N PHE A 222 -12.19 15.97 18.35
CA PHE A 222 -10.79 16.21 18.69
C PHE A 222 -10.04 16.99 17.58
N GLY A 223 -10.59 17.04 16.37
CA GLY A 223 -10.06 17.81 15.24
C GLY A 223 -8.97 17.09 14.45
N LEU A 224 -9.03 15.76 14.36
CA LEU A 224 -8.11 14.99 13.55
C LEU A 224 -8.35 15.21 12.05
N PRO A 225 -7.30 15.18 11.21
CA PRO A 225 -7.47 15.32 9.77
C PRO A 225 -8.24 14.14 9.18
N GLU A 226 -8.91 14.38 8.05
CA GLU A 226 -9.61 13.34 7.31
C GLU A 226 -8.63 12.20 6.94
N GLY A 227 -9.04 10.95 7.16
CA GLY A 227 -8.18 9.78 6.94
C GLY A 227 -7.06 9.57 7.99
N ALA A 228 -7.08 10.29 9.12
CA ALA A 228 -6.24 10.01 10.28
C ALA A 228 -6.62 8.69 10.96
N VAL A 229 -7.90 8.34 10.96
CA VAL A 229 -8.43 7.10 11.54
C VAL A 229 -8.58 6.05 10.45
N ARG A 230 -8.05 4.85 10.68
CA ARG A 230 -8.15 3.71 9.76
C ARG A 230 -8.50 2.45 10.54
N THR A 231 -9.45 1.67 10.03
CA THR A 231 -9.74 0.36 10.59
C THR A 231 -8.74 -0.67 10.05
N ARG A 232 -8.12 -1.45 10.94
CA ARG A 232 -7.16 -2.50 10.58
C ARG A 232 -7.80 -3.87 10.43
N GLN A 233 -8.62 -4.25 11.39
CA GLN A 233 -9.12 -5.62 11.47
C GLN A 233 -10.48 -5.66 12.16
N PHE A 234 -11.34 -6.56 11.68
CA PHE A 234 -12.58 -6.93 12.36
C PHE A 234 -12.57 -8.44 12.63
N THR A 235 -13.02 -8.84 13.80
CA THR A 235 -13.19 -10.25 14.18
C THR A 235 -14.50 -10.42 14.94
N LEU A 236 -15.14 -11.57 14.74
CA LEU A 236 -16.34 -11.97 15.46
C LEU A 236 -16.20 -13.45 15.78
N ASN A 237 -16.01 -13.76 17.06
CA ASN A 237 -15.71 -15.11 17.50
C ASN A 237 -16.72 -15.56 18.59
N PRO A 238 -17.15 -16.83 18.56
CA PRO A 238 -17.88 -17.41 19.68
C PRO A 238 -16.98 -17.49 20.92
N ARG A 239 -17.58 -17.22 22.08
CA ARG A 239 -16.95 -17.40 23.39
C ARG A 239 -17.35 -18.75 23.94
N TYR A 240 -16.36 -19.57 24.27
CA TYR A 240 -16.59 -20.91 24.81
C TYR A 240 -16.34 -20.94 26.32
N ARG A 241 -17.16 -21.72 27.03
CA ARG A 241 -16.85 -22.22 28.36
C ARG A 241 -16.46 -23.69 28.23
N TYR A 242 -15.37 -24.06 28.89
CA TYR A 242 -14.88 -25.43 28.97
C TYR A 242 -15.15 -25.95 30.38
N ASP A 243 -16.14 -26.83 30.51
CA ASP A 243 -16.46 -27.52 31.75
C ASP A 243 -16.36 -29.03 31.51
N SER A 244 -15.58 -29.74 32.34
CA SER A 244 -15.52 -31.21 32.39
C SER A 244 -15.32 -31.91 31.03
N GLY A 245 -14.53 -31.31 30.12
CA GLY A 245 -14.23 -31.87 28.80
C GLY A 245 -15.27 -31.58 27.70
N GLN A 246 -16.33 -30.82 28.01
CA GLN A 246 -17.29 -30.30 27.02
C GLN A 246 -17.09 -28.81 26.79
N SER A 247 -17.12 -28.38 25.52
CA SER A 247 -17.16 -26.97 25.13
C SER A 247 -18.61 -26.54 24.88
N SER A 248 -19.04 -25.47 25.54
CA SER A 248 -20.34 -24.84 25.29
C SER A 248 -20.16 -23.38 24.92
N ILE A 249 -20.91 -22.91 23.91
CA ILE A 249 -20.92 -21.49 23.54
C ILE A 249 -21.69 -20.74 24.63
N ILE A 250 -21.06 -19.73 25.22
CA ILE A 250 -21.63 -18.86 26.25
C ILE A 250 -21.89 -17.44 25.75
N GLY A 251 -21.66 -17.18 24.47
CA GLY A 251 -21.90 -15.90 23.82
C GLY A 251 -20.94 -15.68 22.65
N TYR A 252 -20.84 -14.43 22.22
CA TYR A 252 -20.01 -13.98 21.11
C TYR A 252 -19.25 -12.72 21.52
N GLU A 253 -18.09 -12.51 20.90
CA GLU A 253 -17.28 -11.31 21.06
C GLU A 253 -16.94 -10.75 19.68
N ALA A 254 -17.32 -9.49 19.44
CA ALA A 254 -16.94 -8.72 18.28
C ALA A 254 -15.78 -7.80 18.67
N ARG A 255 -14.74 -7.72 17.84
CA ARG A 255 -13.63 -6.79 18.00
C ARG A 255 -13.35 -6.07 16.70
N THR A 256 -13.16 -4.75 16.78
CA THR A 256 -12.63 -3.95 15.67
C THR A 256 -11.39 -3.23 16.15
N GLN A 257 -10.26 -3.49 15.49
CA GLN A 257 -9.02 -2.77 15.72
C GLN A 257 -8.94 -1.58 14.76
N LEU A 258 -8.64 -0.41 15.30
CA LEU A 258 -8.46 0.84 14.59
C LEU A 258 -7.09 1.43 14.90
N GLU A 259 -6.65 2.30 14.01
CA GLU A 259 -5.48 3.14 14.18
C GLU A 259 -5.85 4.58 13.99
N VAL A 260 -5.25 5.43 14.82
CA VAL A 260 -5.34 6.87 14.71
C VAL A 260 -3.94 7.46 14.59
N ARG A 261 -3.74 8.24 13.53
CA ARG A 261 -2.52 9.00 13.29
C ARG A 261 -2.64 10.38 13.92
N LEU A 262 -1.62 10.78 14.68
CA LEU A 262 -1.52 12.06 15.34
C LEU A 262 -0.19 12.73 14.97
N ASP A 263 -0.26 13.90 14.36
CA ASP A 263 0.90 14.71 13.98
C ASP A 263 1.33 15.69 15.10
N GLN A 264 0.48 15.88 16.11
CA GLN A 264 0.69 16.77 17.26
C GLN A 264 0.99 15.93 18.51
N LEU A 265 2.24 15.49 18.67
CA LEU A 265 2.65 14.55 19.72
C LEU A 265 2.33 15.04 21.15
N GLU A 266 2.34 16.35 21.38
CA GLU A 266 1.98 16.99 22.63
C GLU A 266 0.52 16.72 23.05
N ARG A 267 -0.35 16.37 22.09
CA ARG A 267 -1.76 16.03 22.34
C ARG A 267 -2.00 14.52 22.50
N LEU A 268 -0.94 13.71 22.52
CA LEU A 268 -1.06 12.25 22.61
C LEU A 268 -1.76 11.80 23.90
N GLY A 269 -1.44 12.43 25.03
CA GLY A 269 -2.13 12.14 26.30
C GLY A 269 -3.63 12.47 26.24
N GLU A 270 -3.99 13.62 25.67
CA GLU A 270 -5.38 14.04 25.46
C GLU A 270 -6.13 13.07 24.53
N LEU A 271 -5.46 12.59 23.48
CA LEU A 271 -5.99 11.60 22.55
C LEU A 271 -6.29 10.27 23.27
N VAL A 272 -5.32 9.73 24.02
CA VAL A 272 -5.50 8.48 24.77
C VAL A 272 -6.63 8.63 25.81
N GLN A 273 -6.68 9.75 26.53
CA GLN A 273 -7.75 10.02 27.48
C GLN A 273 -9.13 10.06 26.78
N THR A 274 -9.22 10.71 25.61
CA THR A 274 -10.44 10.76 24.80
C THR A 274 -10.93 9.36 24.40
N LEU A 275 -10.01 8.45 24.05
CA LEU A 275 -10.34 7.06 23.74
C LEU A 275 -10.95 6.37 24.99
N VAL A 276 -10.29 6.49 26.13
CA VAL A 276 -10.71 5.87 27.40
C VAL A 276 -12.07 6.40 27.86
N ASP A 277 -12.29 7.72 27.81
CA ASP A 277 -13.54 8.36 28.19
C ASP A 277 -14.73 7.93 27.31
N ASN A 278 -14.44 7.51 26.07
CA ASN A 278 -15.43 6.97 25.13
C ASN A 278 -15.53 5.44 25.17
N GLY A 279 -15.05 4.85 26.26
CA GLY A 279 -15.24 3.44 26.59
C GLY A 279 -14.19 2.52 26.01
N ILE A 280 -13.18 2.99 25.27
CA ILE A 280 -12.11 2.10 24.76
C ILE A 280 -11.30 1.54 25.93
N THR A 281 -11.23 0.22 26.00
CA THR A 281 -10.54 -0.50 27.08
C THR A 281 -9.26 -1.21 26.64
N GLU A 282 -9.00 -1.30 25.32
CA GLU A 282 -7.79 -1.89 24.76
C GLU A 282 -7.08 -0.84 23.89
N VAL A 283 -6.02 -0.21 24.43
CA VAL A 283 -5.03 0.55 23.65
C VAL A 283 -3.83 -0.36 23.48
N SER A 284 -3.66 -0.91 22.29
CA SER A 284 -2.74 -2.02 22.04
C SER A 284 -1.31 -1.58 21.80
N ARG A 285 -1.11 -0.42 21.14
CA ARG A 285 0.22 0.05 20.75
C ARG A 285 0.23 1.55 20.47
N ILE A 286 1.35 2.19 20.81
CA ILE A 286 1.71 3.54 20.36
C ILE A 286 3.03 3.40 19.60
N GLU A 287 3.04 3.74 18.32
CA GLU A 287 4.23 3.71 17.46
C GLU A 287 4.59 5.14 17.06
N TYR A 288 5.85 5.53 17.26
CA TYR A 288 6.36 6.82 16.81
C TYR A 288 7.00 6.71 15.43
N SER A 289 6.82 7.74 14.60
CA SER A 289 7.30 7.77 13.21
C SER A 289 7.63 9.21 12.78
N LEU A 290 8.16 9.34 11.56
CA LEU A 290 8.35 10.63 10.90
C LEU A 290 7.26 10.87 9.86
N GLN A 291 6.80 12.11 9.74
CA GLN A 291 5.94 12.54 8.64
C GLN A 291 6.69 12.50 7.30
N ASP A 292 7.94 12.98 7.29
CA ASP A 292 8.83 12.93 6.14
C ASP A 292 10.21 12.39 6.55
N VAL A 293 10.46 11.13 6.18
CA VAL A 293 11.74 10.45 6.45
C VAL A 293 12.85 10.89 5.48
N ARG A 294 12.54 11.58 4.37
CA ARG A 294 13.50 11.87 3.30
C ARG A 294 14.63 12.79 3.75
N ALA A 295 14.33 13.78 4.60
CA ALA A 295 15.35 14.67 5.13
C ALA A 295 16.37 13.92 5.99
N ALA A 296 15.90 13.04 6.88
CA ALA A 296 16.74 12.19 7.72
C ALA A 296 17.52 11.16 6.90
N GLN A 297 16.90 10.54 5.89
CA GLN A 297 17.58 9.64 4.95
C GLN A 297 18.67 10.36 4.16
N ALA A 298 18.40 11.55 3.62
CA ALA A 298 19.38 12.33 2.88
C ALA A 298 20.57 12.74 3.76
N ALA A 299 20.33 13.03 5.04
CA ALA A 299 21.40 13.29 5.99
C ALA A 299 22.24 12.04 6.28
N ALA A 300 21.61 10.89 6.54
CA ALA A 300 22.30 9.62 6.77
C ALA A 300 23.09 9.15 5.53
N LEU A 301 22.54 9.33 4.31
CA LEU A 301 23.24 9.00 3.06
C LEU A 301 24.47 9.88 2.83
N ARG A 302 24.40 11.17 3.21
CA ARG A 302 25.55 12.07 3.12
C ARG A 302 26.67 11.63 4.08
N GLU A 303 26.31 11.29 5.32
CA GLU A 303 27.27 10.76 6.30
C GLU A 303 27.90 9.43 5.83
N ALA A 304 27.09 8.52 5.27
CA ALA A 304 27.57 7.26 4.71
C ALA A 304 28.54 7.47 3.54
N ALA A 305 28.27 8.45 2.67
CA ALA A 305 29.15 8.79 1.56
C ALA A 305 30.48 9.41 2.03
N ASP A 306 30.43 10.27 3.05
CA ASP A 306 31.62 10.88 3.63
C ASP A 306 32.48 9.85 4.39
N ASP A 307 31.88 8.90 5.12
CA ASP A 307 32.58 7.75 5.73
C ASP A 307 33.22 6.85 4.67
N ALA A 308 32.51 6.54 3.58
CA ALA A 308 33.07 5.77 2.47
C ALA A 308 34.28 6.46 1.83
N ARG A 309 34.21 7.79 1.62
CA ARG A 309 35.32 8.59 1.09
C ARG A 309 36.51 8.57 2.03
N TRP A 310 36.30 8.88 3.31
CA TRP A 310 37.36 8.91 4.32
C TRP A 310 38.11 7.57 4.42
N ARG A 311 37.38 6.45 4.44
CA ARG A 311 37.96 5.10 4.44
C ARG A 311 38.74 4.81 3.16
N ALA A 312 38.20 5.18 2.00
CA ALA A 312 38.86 4.96 0.72
C ALA A 312 40.16 5.76 0.61
N GLU A 313 40.16 7.03 1.01
CA GLU A 313 41.35 7.89 1.03
C GLU A 313 42.43 7.32 1.97
N THR A 314 42.03 6.91 3.18
CA THR A 314 42.92 6.29 4.17
C THR A 314 43.57 5.01 3.63
N LEU A 315 42.78 4.12 3.03
CA LEU A 315 43.28 2.86 2.45
C LEU A 315 44.17 3.10 1.23
N ALA A 316 43.79 4.01 0.34
CA ALA A 316 44.57 4.34 -0.84
C ALA A 316 45.93 4.92 -0.44
N GLU A 317 45.97 5.86 0.52
CA GLU A 317 47.21 6.45 1.01
C GLU A 317 48.13 5.42 1.64
N ALA A 318 47.61 4.55 2.52
CA ALA A 318 48.38 3.50 3.16
C ALA A 318 48.98 2.47 2.18
N LEU A 319 48.35 2.28 1.01
CA LEU A 319 48.78 1.35 -0.03
C LEU A 319 49.57 2.01 -1.17
N GLY A 320 49.94 3.29 -1.04
CA GLY A 320 50.67 4.02 -2.07
C GLY A 320 49.86 4.20 -3.37
N GLN A 321 48.53 4.18 -3.27
CA GLN A 321 47.61 4.47 -4.36
C GLN A 321 47.07 5.91 -4.23
N ARG A 322 46.48 6.42 -5.31
CA ARG A 322 45.66 7.62 -5.34
C ARG A 322 44.30 7.29 -5.96
N ILE A 323 43.24 7.89 -5.44
CA ILE A 323 41.90 7.81 -6.03
C ILE A 323 41.85 8.70 -7.27
N VAL A 324 41.38 8.18 -8.40
CA VAL A 324 41.30 8.91 -9.68
C VAL A 324 39.88 9.16 -10.15
N GLY A 325 38.91 8.43 -9.58
CA GLY A 325 37.51 8.54 -9.95
C GLY A 325 36.64 7.58 -9.14
N ILE A 326 35.34 7.61 -9.43
CA ILE A 326 34.34 6.69 -8.89
C ILE A 326 33.82 5.87 -10.07
N ALA A 327 33.95 4.55 -9.99
CA ALA A 327 33.43 3.62 -11.00
C ALA A 327 31.92 3.36 -10.78
N GLU A 328 31.54 3.03 -9.54
CA GLU A 328 30.17 2.61 -9.20
C GLU A 328 29.79 3.10 -7.81
N ILE A 329 28.50 3.43 -7.63
CA ILE A 329 27.89 3.75 -6.35
C ILE A 329 26.63 2.89 -6.21
N TYR A 330 26.54 2.17 -5.11
CA TYR A 330 25.36 1.39 -4.74
C TYR A 330 24.79 1.92 -3.44
N ASP A 331 23.53 2.35 -3.49
CA ASP A 331 22.74 2.58 -2.28
C ASP A 331 22.25 1.22 -1.75
N GLN A 332 22.71 0.85 -0.56
CA GLN A 332 22.31 -0.37 0.15
C GLN A 332 21.42 -0.07 1.36
N SER A 333 20.94 1.18 1.49
CA SER A 333 20.11 1.58 2.62
C SER A 333 18.73 0.92 2.56
N GLN A 334 18.27 0.46 3.72
CA GLN A 334 16.88 0.07 3.93
C GLN A 334 16.17 1.36 4.37
N GLY A 335 15.30 1.93 3.54
CA GLY A 335 14.67 3.25 3.75
C GLY A 335 13.68 3.34 4.92
N THR A 336 13.99 2.80 6.10
CA THR A 336 13.11 2.76 7.27
C THR A 336 13.78 3.41 8.48
N ALA A 337 13.04 4.26 9.20
CA ALA A 337 13.43 4.75 10.52
C ALA A 337 13.14 3.67 11.56
N GLN A 338 14.10 3.39 12.43
CA GLN A 338 13.98 2.34 13.45
C GLN A 338 13.96 2.95 14.86
N PRO A 339 13.15 2.43 15.80
CA PRO A 339 13.14 2.92 17.18
C PRO A 339 14.47 2.66 17.89
N VAL A 340 14.94 3.63 18.70
CA VAL A 340 16.08 3.43 19.60
C VAL A 340 15.63 2.62 20.82
N PRO A 341 16.41 1.61 21.28
CA PRO A 341 16.06 0.84 22.47
C PRO A 341 15.93 1.71 23.73
N LEU A 342 14.85 1.48 24.50
CA LEU A 342 14.46 2.23 25.71
C LEU A 342 15.57 2.36 26.78
N THR A 343 16.55 1.44 26.80
CA THR A 343 17.70 1.45 27.71
C THR A 343 18.66 2.62 27.46
N ALA A 344 18.82 3.07 26.21
CA ALA A 344 19.62 4.24 25.87
C ALA A 344 18.89 5.55 26.25
N MET A 345 17.56 5.55 26.19
CA MET A 345 16.73 6.73 26.41
C MET A 345 16.62 7.12 27.90
N ARG A 346 16.58 6.14 28.81
CA ARG A 346 16.55 6.39 30.26
C ARG A 346 17.77 7.17 30.75
N ALA A 347 18.94 6.98 30.15
CA ALA A 347 20.16 7.70 30.50
C ALA A 347 20.12 9.19 30.07
N ALA A 348 19.48 9.49 28.93
CA ALA A 348 19.35 10.85 28.41
C ALA A 348 18.37 11.70 29.23
N PHE A 349 17.18 11.18 29.55
CA PHE A 349 16.18 11.90 30.36
C PHE A 349 16.65 12.16 31.80
N THR A 350 17.42 11.25 32.40
CA THR A 350 18.01 11.48 33.74
C THR A 350 19.08 12.57 33.74
N ALA A 351 19.70 12.86 32.60
CA ALA A 351 20.75 13.87 32.48
C ALA A 351 20.19 15.30 32.31
N GLU A 352 18.99 15.47 31.74
CA GLU A 352 18.40 16.79 31.43
C GLU A 352 17.39 17.31 32.47
N GLY A 353 17.03 16.53 33.50
CA GLY A 353 16.22 17.02 34.63
C GLY A 353 14.77 17.40 34.30
N ALA A 354 14.26 17.04 33.11
CA ALA A 354 12.87 17.26 32.71
C ALA A 354 11.93 16.15 33.21
N SER A 355 10.70 16.49 33.58
CA SER A 355 9.65 15.49 33.81
C SER A 355 9.33 14.79 32.49
N ALA A 356 9.44 13.46 32.47
CA ALA A 356 9.14 12.68 31.27
C ALA A 356 7.66 12.87 30.85
N PRO A 357 7.38 13.06 29.55
CA PRO A 357 6.01 12.95 29.02
C PRO A 357 5.37 11.63 29.47
N GLU A 358 4.04 11.61 29.61
CA GLU A 358 3.30 10.41 30.00
C GLU A 358 3.54 9.24 29.01
N PHE A 359 3.74 9.60 27.73
CA PHE A 359 4.22 8.71 26.68
C PHE A 359 5.46 9.37 26.04
N PRO A 360 6.69 9.11 26.52
CA PRO A 360 7.87 9.73 25.95
C PRO A 360 8.13 9.13 24.55
N PRO A 361 8.37 9.96 23.52
CA PRO A 361 8.74 9.46 22.21
C PRO A 361 10.11 8.79 22.23
N ASP A 362 10.21 7.59 21.65
CA ASP A 362 11.50 7.00 21.32
C ASP A 362 12.17 7.85 20.24
N GLN A 363 13.44 8.24 20.45
CA GLN A 363 14.22 8.79 19.34
C GLN A 363 14.27 7.75 18.22
N LEU A 364 14.18 8.23 16.97
CA LEU A 364 14.28 7.37 15.81
C LEU A 364 15.68 7.47 15.22
N THR A 365 16.23 6.32 14.88
CA THR A 365 17.50 6.24 14.16
C THR A 365 17.25 5.86 12.72
N VAL A 366 17.72 6.70 11.81
CA VAL A 366 17.74 6.44 10.37
C VAL A 366 19.16 6.06 9.98
N ARG A 367 19.31 4.86 9.42
CA ARG A 367 20.60 4.32 8.98
C ARG A 367 20.69 4.31 7.47
N ALA A 368 21.87 4.61 6.96
CA ALA A 368 22.20 4.46 5.56
C ALA A 368 23.50 3.68 5.38
N GLN A 369 23.57 2.93 4.28
CA GLN A 369 24.74 2.17 3.89
C GLN A 369 24.97 2.41 2.40
N VAL A 370 26.19 2.79 2.04
CA VAL A 370 26.59 2.97 0.64
C VAL A 370 27.83 2.14 0.34
N LEU A 371 27.81 1.41 -0.76
CA LEU A 371 28.98 0.73 -1.30
C LEU A 371 29.50 1.56 -2.47
N VAL A 372 30.73 2.04 -2.35
CA VAL A 372 31.38 2.84 -3.39
C VAL A 372 32.57 2.07 -3.94
N VAL A 373 32.67 2.01 -5.27
CA VAL A 373 33.81 1.44 -5.99
C VAL A 373 34.61 2.59 -6.58
N PHE A 374 35.79 2.84 -6.01
CA PHE A 374 36.72 3.85 -6.46
C PHE A 374 37.70 3.29 -7.49
N GLN A 375 38.02 4.10 -8.50
CA GLN A 375 39.15 3.85 -9.39
C GLN A 375 40.41 4.38 -8.71
N THR A 376 41.48 3.60 -8.77
CA THR A 376 42.76 3.93 -8.17
C THR A 376 43.90 3.75 -9.17
N ALA A 377 44.94 4.56 -9.00
CA ALA A 377 46.19 4.44 -9.72
C ALA A 377 47.35 4.47 -8.71
N ARG A 378 48.51 3.94 -9.08
CA ARG A 378 49.73 4.13 -8.28
C ARG A 378 50.06 5.62 -8.17
N LYS A 379 50.54 6.04 -7.00
CA LYS A 379 51.11 7.38 -6.80
C LYS A 379 52.36 7.58 -7.64
#